data_AF-M1MRL8-F1
#
_entry.id   AF-M1MRL8-F1
#
_cell.length_a   1.000
_cell.length_b   1.000
_cell.length_c   1.000
_cell.angle_alpha   90.00
_cell.angle_beta   90.00
_cell.angle_gamma   90.00
#
_symmetry.space_group_name_H-M   'P 1'
#
loop_
_entity.id
_entity.type
_entity.pdbx_description
1 polymer ?
#
loop_
_entity_poly.entity_id
_entity_poly.type
_entity_poly.pdbx_seq_one_letter_code
_entity_poly.pdbx_strand_id
1 'polypeptide(L)'
;MAVNTTIFMPDLLKKFLYQYPHIKVHQTFATTLNIQHLLETEQVDFGISVTSIISSEYTNIQGIPIITAETFLALPPQHHLLKHKHISLYDVVNEPFVSMPVGYGLREMTDNFCNQAGFKPNIVIESN
;
A
#
# COMPACT_ATOMS: atom_id res chain seq x y z
N MET A 1 -10.26 3.27 13.91
CA MET A 1 -9.54 2.48 12.88
C MET A 1 -8.35 3.26 12.32
N ALA A 2 -7.30 2.55 11.91
CA ALA A 2 -6.15 3.14 11.21
C ALA A 2 -5.98 2.55 9.81
N VAL A 3 -5.66 3.39 8.82
CA VAL A 3 -5.54 2.97 7.41
C VAL A 3 -4.35 3.61 6.70
N ASN A 4 -3.82 2.93 5.68
CA ASN A 4 -2.84 3.49 4.74
C ASN A 4 -3.36 3.57 3.30
N THR A 5 -4.66 3.32 3.11
CA THR A 5 -5.32 3.33 1.80
C THR A 5 -6.71 3.95 1.89
N THR A 6 -7.11 4.61 0.80
CA THR A 6 -8.43 5.24 0.63
C THR A 6 -9.28 4.59 -0.46
N ILE A 7 -8.71 3.65 -1.24
CA ILE A 7 -9.23 3.26 -2.55
C ILE A 7 -10.70 2.77 -2.48
N PHE A 8 -11.09 2.11 -1.40
CA PHE A 8 -12.46 1.60 -1.20
C PHE A 8 -13.15 2.11 0.07
N MET A 9 -12.47 2.95 0.86
CA MET A 9 -12.96 3.37 2.17
C MET A 9 -14.24 4.24 2.10
N PRO A 10 -14.36 5.23 1.20
CA PRO A 10 -15.56 6.08 1.14
C PRO A 10 -16.85 5.29 0.90
N ASP A 11 -16.86 4.39 -0.08
CA ASP A 11 -18.04 3.59 -0.41
C ASP A 11 -18.38 2.56 0.67
N LEU A 12 -17.36 1.94 1.28
CA LEU A 12 -17.53 1.02 2.40
C LEU A 12 -18.16 1.73 3.61
N LEU A 13 -17.59 2.86 4.02
CA LEU A 13 -18.06 3.63 5.17
C LEU A 13 -19.46 4.19 4.93
N LYS A 14 -19.75 4.67 3.72
CA LYS A 14 -21.09 5.17 3.37
C LYS A 14 -22.16 4.09 3.56
N LYS A 15 -21.92 2.88 3.05
CA LYS A 15 -22.86 1.75 3.20
C LYS A 15 -23.00 1.32 4.67
N PHE A 16 -21.87 1.23 5.39
CA PHE A 16 -21.86 0.86 6.80
C PHE A 16 -22.62 1.87 7.68
N LEU A 17 -22.36 3.16 7.52
CA LEU A 17 -23.03 4.22 8.27
C LEU A 17 -24.50 4.36 7.91
N TYR A 18 -24.89 4.03 6.67
CA TYR A 18 -26.31 3.96 6.28
C TYR A 18 -27.05 2.85 7.03
N GLN A 19 -26.41 1.68 7.18
CA GLN A 19 -26.98 0.54 7.89
C GLN A 19 -26.95 0.71 9.42
N TYR A 20 -25.96 1.42 9.95
CA TYR A 20 -25.74 1.64 11.38
C TYR A 20 -25.57 3.13 11.71
N PRO A 21 -26.65 3.94 11.65
CA PRO A 21 -26.58 5.40 11.71
C PRO A 21 -26.13 5.97 13.06
N HIS A 22 -26.13 5.16 14.12
CA HIS A 22 -25.71 5.57 15.47
C HIS A 22 -24.20 5.40 15.71
N ILE A 23 -23.50 4.67 14.84
CA ILE A 23 -22.07 4.44 15.00
C ILE A 23 -21.30 5.68 14.55
N LYS A 24 -20.31 6.07 15.36
CA LYS A 24 -19.31 7.08 14.99
C LYS A 24 -18.02 6.37 14.59
N VAL A 25 -17.48 6.70 13.43
CA VAL A 25 -16.22 6.15 12.94
C VAL A 25 -15.13 7.19 13.08
N HIS A 26 -14.05 6.83 13.79
CA HIS A 26 -12.81 7.60 13.84
C HIS A 26 -11.77 6.91 12.96
N GLN A 27 -11.34 7.58 11.90
CA GLN A 27 -10.31 7.10 10.98
C GLN A 27 -9.05 7.95 11.14
N THR A 28 -7.90 7.29 11.24
CA THR A 28 -6.59 7.92 11.16
C THR A 28 -5.75 7.33 10.02
N PHE A 29 -4.88 8.14 9.44
CA PHE A 29 -3.92 7.71 8.43
C PHE A 29 -2.58 7.39 9.09
N ALA A 30 -2.02 6.22 8.78
CA ALA A 30 -0.79 5.73 9.38
C ALA A 30 -0.03 4.82 8.41
N THR A 31 1.28 4.71 8.56
CA THR A 31 2.11 3.72 7.85
C THR A 31 1.75 2.30 8.30
N THR A 32 2.17 1.27 7.56
CA THR A 32 1.91 -0.14 7.94
C THR A 32 2.42 -0.44 9.35
N LEU A 33 3.65 -0.01 9.66
CA LEU A 33 4.26 -0.14 10.99
C LEU A 33 3.45 0.57 12.09
N ASN A 34 2.97 1.78 11.82
CA ASN A 34 2.20 2.54 12.80
C ASN A 34 0.79 1.96 13.00
N ILE A 35 0.15 1.41 11.95
CA ILE A 35 -1.12 0.69 12.11
C ILE A 35 -0.92 -0.50 13.05
N GLN A 36 0.16 -1.26 12.87
CA GLN A 36 0.50 -2.37 13.75
C GLN A 36 0.64 -1.92 15.20
N HIS A 37 1.44 -0.88 15.44
CA HIS A 37 1.64 -0.34 16.78
C HIS A 37 0.34 0.15 17.45
N LEU A 38 -0.55 0.80 16.68
CA LEU A 38 -1.85 1.26 17.18
C LEU A 38 -2.78 0.11 17.54
N LEU A 39 -2.70 -1.03 16.84
CA LEU A 39 -3.43 -2.24 17.19
C LEU A 39 -2.90 -2.87 18.47
N GLU A 40 -1.58 -2.99 18.60
CA GLU A 40 -0.92 -3.58 19.77
C GLU A 40 -1.17 -2.80 21.06
N THR A 41 -1.23 -1.47 20.94
CA THR A 41 -1.49 -0.57 22.06
C THR A 41 -2.98 -0.33 22.29
N GLU A 42 -3.86 -1.08 21.60
CA GLU A 42 -5.32 -0.99 21.70
C GLU A 42 -5.88 0.42 21.47
N GLN A 43 -5.14 1.26 20.71
CA GLN A 43 -5.57 2.61 20.35
C GLN A 43 -6.57 2.62 19.19
N VAL A 44 -6.65 1.54 18.42
CA VAL A 44 -7.65 1.35 17.36
C VAL A 44 -8.21 -0.07 17.36
N ASP A 45 -9.47 -0.21 16.97
CA ASP A 45 -10.16 -1.52 16.96
C ASP A 45 -9.71 -2.43 15.81
N PHE A 46 -9.39 -1.83 14.65
CA PHE A 46 -8.92 -2.56 13.47
C PHE A 46 -8.07 -1.66 12.57
N GLY A 47 -7.21 -2.33 11.80
CA GLY A 47 -6.30 -1.74 10.81
C GLY A 47 -6.60 -2.25 9.41
N ILE A 48 -6.51 -1.38 8.41
CA ILE A 48 -6.63 -1.76 6.99
C ILE A 48 -5.37 -1.31 6.26
N SER A 49 -4.66 -2.26 5.66
CA SER A 49 -3.41 -2.01 4.94
C SER A 49 -3.41 -2.67 3.56
N VAL A 50 -2.72 -2.04 2.61
CA VAL A 50 -2.47 -2.59 1.26
C VAL A 50 -1.58 -3.83 1.31
N THR A 51 -0.61 -3.88 2.23
CA THR A 51 0.25 -5.04 2.47
C THR A 51 -0.04 -5.65 3.84
N SER A 52 0.39 -6.91 4.03
CA SER A 52 0.25 -7.59 5.31
C SER A 52 0.87 -6.78 6.45
N ILE A 53 0.10 -6.59 7.51
CA ILE A 53 0.54 -6.00 8.79
C ILE A 53 1.02 -7.10 9.75
N ILE A 54 0.87 -8.37 9.36
CA ILE A 54 1.27 -9.51 10.19
C ILE A 54 2.77 -9.68 10.10
N SER A 55 3.44 -9.53 11.24
CA SER A 55 4.84 -9.84 11.46
C SER A 55 4.95 -11.15 12.26
N SER A 56 5.99 -11.95 11.99
CA SER A 56 6.28 -13.17 12.75
C SER A 56 6.58 -12.93 14.23
N GLU A 57 6.89 -11.69 14.60
CA GLU A 57 7.24 -11.31 15.96
C GLU A 57 6.02 -11.04 16.85
N TYR A 58 4.80 -10.93 16.28
CA TYR A 58 3.62 -10.49 17.02
C TYR A 58 2.42 -11.41 16.78
N THR A 59 2.04 -12.16 17.82
CA THR A 59 1.06 -13.27 17.71
C THR A 59 -0.39 -12.86 17.96
N ASN A 60 -0.64 -11.63 18.41
CA ASN A 60 -1.97 -11.19 18.87
C ASN A 60 -2.78 -10.47 17.78
N ILE A 61 -2.20 -10.22 16.61
CA ILE A 61 -2.88 -9.61 15.47
C ILE A 61 -3.24 -10.69 14.47
N GLN A 62 -4.50 -10.75 14.09
CA GLN A 62 -4.98 -11.58 12.99
C GLN A 62 -5.27 -10.70 11.77
N GLY A 63 -4.79 -11.12 10.61
CA GLY A 63 -5.12 -10.47 9.35
C GLY A 63 -6.02 -11.35 8.49
N ILE A 64 -6.97 -10.71 7.80
CA ILE A 64 -7.89 -11.36 6.87
C ILE A 64 -7.77 -10.63 5.54
N PRO A 65 -7.54 -11.33 4.41
CA PRO A 65 -7.54 -10.69 3.10
C PRO A 65 -8.95 -10.19 2.78
N ILE A 66 -9.08 -8.90 2.43
CA ILE A 66 -10.37 -8.28 2.08
C ILE A 66 -10.49 -8.14 0.56
N ILE A 67 -9.42 -7.67 -0.09
CA ILE A 67 -9.37 -7.38 -1.52
C ILE A 67 -7.98 -7.75 -2.03
N THR A 68 -7.91 -8.32 -3.24
CA THR A 68 -6.68 -8.43 -4.02
C THR A 68 -6.66 -7.31 -5.05
N ALA A 69 -5.57 -6.55 -5.10
CA ALA A 69 -5.34 -5.52 -6.09
C ALA A 69 -4.17 -5.92 -6.99
N GLU A 70 -4.29 -5.66 -8.28
CA GLU A 70 -3.21 -5.81 -9.24
C GLU A 70 -2.26 -4.61 -9.16
N THR A 71 -0.96 -4.87 -9.18
CA THR A 71 0.08 -3.82 -9.19
C THR A 71 0.59 -3.64 -10.62
N PHE A 72 0.63 -2.40 -11.08
CA PHE A 72 1.05 -2.05 -12.44
C PHE A 72 2.21 -1.06 -12.45
N LEU A 73 3.03 -1.14 -13.50
CA LEU A 73 4.01 -0.10 -13.83
C LEU A 73 3.29 1.02 -14.61
N ALA A 74 3.25 2.22 -14.04
CA ALA A 74 2.75 3.39 -14.72
C ALA A 74 3.89 4.10 -15.47
N LEU A 75 3.64 4.42 -16.74
CA LEU A 75 4.56 5.19 -17.57
C LEU A 75 3.87 6.48 -18.04
N PRO A 76 4.62 7.59 -18.21
CA PRO A 76 4.03 8.80 -18.78
C PRO A 76 3.53 8.52 -20.20
N PRO A 77 2.47 9.23 -20.66
CA PRO A 77 2.14 9.25 -22.08
C PRO A 77 3.41 9.61 -22.86
N GLN A 78 3.69 8.94 -23.98
CA GLN A 78 4.93 9.13 -24.75
C GLN A 78 6.24 8.56 -24.17
N HIS A 79 6.21 7.76 -23.10
CA HIS A 79 7.39 7.01 -22.66
C HIS A 79 7.90 6.09 -23.79
N HIS A 80 9.22 6.02 -23.98
CA HIS A 80 9.82 5.26 -25.09
C HIS A 80 9.48 3.76 -25.04
N LEU A 81 9.33 3.20 -23.83
CA LEU A 81 8.94 1.80 -23.65
C LEU A 81 7.52 1.46 -24.12
N LEU A 82 6.66 2.44 -24.38
CA LEU A 82 5.31 2.20 -24.94
C LEU A 82 5.34 1.60 -26.35
N LYS A 83 6.50 1.58 -27.01
CA LYS A 83 6.70 0.90 -28.30
C LYS A 83 6.79 -0.63 -28.16
N HIS A 84 7.02 -1.15 -26.96
CA HIS A 84 7.10 -2.59 -26.71
C HIS A 84 5.72 -3.15 -26.37
N LYS A 85 5.41 -4.33 -26.91
CA LYS A 85 4.16 -5.06 -26.59
C LYS A 85 4.17 -5.61 -25.16
N HIS A 86 5.35 -5.92 -24.64
CA HIS A 86 5.59 -6.43 -23.30
C HIS A 86 6.79 -5.70 -22.71
N ILE A 87 6.68 -5.31 -21.44
CA ILE A 87 7.72 -4.62 -20.69
C ILE A 87 8.05 -5.50 -19.49
N SER A 88 9.31 -5.90 -19.37
CA SER A 88 9.86 -6.51 -18.18
C SER A 88 10.25 -5.44 -17.17
N LEU A 89 10.30 -5.78 -15.89
CA LEU A 89 10.73 -4.82 -14.87
C LEU A 89 12.20 -4.39 -15.06
N TYR A 90 13.03 -5.24 -15.67
CA TYR A 90 14.42 -4.89 -15.98
C TYR A 90 14.54 -3.80 -17.06
N ASP A 91 13.53 -3.63 -17.92
CA ASP A 91 13.56 -2.61 -18.98
C ASP A 91 13.55 -1.18 -18.41
N VAL A 92 13.16 -1.00 -17.15
CA VAL A 92 13.18 0.28 -16.43
C VAL A 92 14.37 0.45 -15.48
N VAL A 93 15.39 -0.40 -15.55
CA VAL A 93 16.54 -0.37 -14.63
C VAL A 93 17.28 0.98 -14.56
N ASN A 94 17.30 1.71 -15.69
CA ASN A 94 17.96 3.01 -15.80
C ASN A 94 16.98 4.19 -15.75
N GLU A 95 15.69 3.93 -15.56
CA GLU A 95 14.66 4.98 -15.51
C GLU A 95 14.57 5.61 -14.11
N PRO A 96 14.20 6.90 -14.01
CA PRO A 96 13.88 7.52 -12.75
C PRO A 96 12.52 7.02 -12.22
N PHE A 97 12.45 6.74 -10.91
CA PHE A 97 11.23 6.29 -10.23
C PHE A 97 10.61 7.42 -9.40
N VAL A 98 9.28 7.49 -9.45
CA VAL A 98 8.45 8.16 -8.43
C VAL A 98 7.90 7.06 -7.53
N SER A 99 8.09 7.18 -6.22
CA SER A 99 7.72 6.12 -5.28
C SER A 99 7.06 6.67 -4.03
N MET A 100 6.43 5.79 -3.25
CA MET A 100 6.03 6.12 -1.88
C MET A 100 7.25 6.27 -0.97
N PRO A 101 7.12 7.05 0.13
CA PRO A 101 8.14 7.13 1.17
C PRO A 101 8.43 5.76 1.80
N VAL A 102 9.59 5.64 2.44
CA VAL A 102 9.94 4.46 3.25
C VAL A 102 8.91 4.22 4.36
N GLY A 103 8.63 2.94 4.65
CA GLY A 103 7.65 2.50 5.67
C GLY A 103 6.23 2.32 5.13
N TYR A 104 5.99 2.59 3.85
CA TYR A 104 4.76 2.21 3.16
C TYR A 104 4.91 0.85 2.50
N GLY A 105 3.90 0.00 2.65
CA GLY A 105 3.93 -1.36 2.10
C GLY A 105 4.18 -1.43 0.58
N LEU A 106 3.62 -0.49 -0.18
CA LEU A 106 3.84 -0.46 -1.63
C LEU A 106 5.28 -0.10 -2.02
N ARG A 107 5.96 0.73 -1.20
CA ARG A 107 7.38 1.03 -1.37
C ARG A 107 8.21 -0.23 -1.17
N GLU A 108 8.00 -0.96 -0.07
CA GLU A 108 8.73 -2.19 0.21
C GLU A 108 8.48 -3.27 -0.85
N MET A 109 7.23 -3.39 -1.32
CA MET A 109 6.87 -4.29 -2.41
C MET A 109 7.59 -3.92 -3.72
N THR A 110 7.62 -2.64 -4.08
CA THR A 110 8.31 -2.15 -5.29
C THR A 110 9.81 -2.41 -5.21
N ASP A 111 10.43 -2.08 -4.07
CA ASP A 111 11.85 -2.32 -3.83
C ASP A 111 12.18 -3.82 -3.95
N ASN A 112 11.33 -4.69 -3.40
CA ASN A 112 11.50 -6.14 -3.51
C ASN A 112 11.38 -6.63 -4.96
N PHE A 113 10.38 -6.16 -5.73
CA PHE A 113 10.26 -6.53 -7.14
C PHE A 113 11.46 -6.09 -7.97
N CYS A 114 11.94 -4.85 -7.79
CA CYS A 114 13.14 -4.37 -8.48
C CYS A 114 14.38 -5.20 -8.09
N ASN A 115 14.56 -5.50 -6.80
CA ASN A 115 15.67 -6.31 -6.32
C ASN A 115 15.62 -7.73 -6.91
N GLN A 116 14.44 -8.35 -6.99
CA GLN A 116 14.26 -9.66 -7.64
C GLN A 116 14.55 -9.61 -9.14
N ALA A 117 14.25 -8.48 -9.79
CA ALA A 117 14.65 -8.23 -11.18
C ALA A 117 16.15 -7.88 -11.32
N GLY A 118 16.90 -7.77 -10.23
CA GLY A 118 18.35 -7.58 -10.24
C GLY A 118 18.82 -6.12 -10.17
N PHE A 119 17.97 -5.18 -9.75
CA PHE A 119 18.35 -3.78 -9.61
C PHE A 119 17.69 -3.05 -8.44
N LYS A 120 18.24 -1.90 -8.06
CA LYS A 120 17.60 -0.98 -7.11
C LYS A 120 16.99 0.19 -7.89
N PRO A 121 15.74 0.59 -7.61
CA PRO A 121 15.11 1.69 -8.34
C PRO A 121 15.82 3.01 -8.01
N ASN A 122 16.07 3.84 -9.04
CA ASN A 122 16.60 5.18 -8.87
C ASN A 122 15.45 6.14 -8.52
N ILE A 123 15.10 6.25 -7.24
CA ILE A 123 13.98 7.07 -6.77
C ILE A 123 14.40 8.53 -6.75
N VAL A 124 13.79 9.32 -7.63
CA VAL A 124 14.05 10.77 -7.75
C VAL A 124 13.01 11.62 -7.02
N ILE A 125 11.83 11.06 -6.75
CA ILE A 125 10.73 11.71 -6.03
C ILE A 125 10.06 10.69 -5.11
N GLU A 126 9.83 11.10 -3.86
CA GLU A 126 8.94 10.42 -2.92
C GLU A 126 7.66 11.24 -2.70
N SER A 127 6.49 10.61 -2.80
CA SER A 127 5.19 11.29 -2.64
C SER A 127 4.15 10.36 -2.04
N ASN A 128 3.26 10.91 -1.20
CA ASN A 128 2.15 10.21 -0.52
C ASN A 128 0.84 10.98 -0.69
#